data_AF-A0A822JGA1-F1
#
_entry.id   AF-A0A822JGA1-F1
#
_cell.length_a   1.000
_cell.length_b   1.000
_cell.length_c   1.000
_cell.angle_alpha   90.00
_cell.angle_beta   90.00
_cell.angle_gamma   90.00
#
_symmetry.space_group_name_H-M   'P 1'
#
loop_
_entity.id
_entity.type
_entity.pdbx_description
1 polymer ?
#
loop_
_entity_poly.entity_id
_entity_poly.type
_entity_poly.pdbx_seq_one_letter_code
_entity_poly.pdbx_strand_id
1 'polypeptide(L)'
;MRKLIKIFQNIFQKKDSSPSILFDREIFLLTPLDAMKLIYKDYRARKSNQKYSASQNIIADFLQMIYFFRAFTMLPIVAFKGNLISVPLDLCTNQYAFSYGNKGWHWNIDLTKQVMSRPDVPLEETGYYSFFQNINCSSYTELMTFHSTGLKQSLPKMPFGSFPWGHFDPKIVIDPCRFYDRSKDLLVWYGTGSKINDNFIKEFYKTVALLKSIKLNGYNLSFSKYQFPTVVILKNNNGKVRFLNVDGAHRFAVLSALGYDRIVVTLYPNRYPPILEKDIENWPYVRSGLISRTDASKLFQLYFILNGRERMNS
;
A
#
# COMPACT_ATOMS: atom_id res chain seq x y z
N MET A 1 -35.70 -3.58 13.13
CA MET A 1 -34.81 -2.63 12.42
C MET A 1 -34.82 -1.22 13.05
N ARG A 2 -35.95 -0.49 13.14
CA ARG A 2 -36.00 0.86 13.76
C ARG A 2 -35.53 0.92 15.24
N LYS A 3 -35.83 -0.11 16.05
CA LYS A 3 -35.31 -0.26 17.43
C LYS A 3 -33.78 -0.44 17.48
N LEU A 4 -33.21 -1.20 16.54
CA LEU A 4 -31.77 -1.42 16.40
C LEU A 4 -31.06 -0.11 16.02
N ILE A 5 -31.63 0.67 15.10
CA ILE A 5 -31.11 1.99 14.70
C ILE A 5 -31.04 2.95 15.90
N LYS A 6 -32.08 2.98 16.75
CA LYS A 6 -32.12 3.81 17.98
C LYS A 6 -31.05 3.41 19.00
N ILE A 7 -30.79 2.11 19.18
CA ILE A 7 -29.74 1.61 20.08
C ILE A 7 -28.36 2.06 19.60
N PHE A 8 -28.10 1.96 18.29
CA PHE A 8 -26.85 2.44 17.70
C PHE A 8 -26.67 3.96 17.86
N GLN A 9 -27.71 4.76 17.59
CA GLN A 9 -27.64 6.22 17.75
C GLN A 9 -27.31 6.66 19.17
N ASN A 10 -27.82 5.96 20.19
CA ASN A 10 -27.54 6.28 21.59
C ASN A 10 -26.12 5.91 22.04
N ILE A 11 -25.52 4.86 21.48
CA ILE A 11 -24.15 4.44 21.82
C ILE A 11 -23.11 5.44 21.30
N PHE A 12 -23.36 6.07 20.15
CA PHE A 12 -22.42 6.97 19.48
C PHE A 12 -22.59 8.47 19.83
N GLN A 13 -23.59 8.84 20.65
CA GLN A 13 -23.80 10.23 21.10
C GLN A 13 -22.99 10.61 22.36
N LYS A 14 -22.28 9.68 23.01
CA LYS A 14 -21.38 10.03 24.11
C LYS A 14 -20.07 10.61 23.54
N LYS A 15 -20.04 11.95 23.48
CA LYS A 15 -18.89 12.81 23.16
C LYS A 15 -17.63 12.38 23.91
N ASP A 16 -16.56 12.19 23.17
CA ASP A 16 -15.21 12.31 23.69
C ASP A 16 -14.50 13.46 22.95
N SER A 17 -14.04 14.42 23.72
CA SER A 17 -13.39 15.65 23.25
C SER A 17 -11.92 15.38 23.00
N SER A 18 -11.53 15.19 21.74
CA SER A 18 -10.14 15.22 21.30
C SER A 18 -10.04 16.05 20.01
N PRO A 19 -8.94 16.80 19.80
CA PRO A 19 -8.89 17.87 18.83
C PRO A 19 -8.99 17.33 17.40
N SER A 20 -10.06 17.71 16.72
CA SER A 20 -10.25 17.46 15.30
C SER A 20 -9.23 18.29 14.50
N ILE A 21 -8.20 17.64 13.98
CA ILE A 21 -7.43 18.19 12.85
C ILE A 21 -8.42 18.22 11.67
N LEU A 22 -8.82 19.43 11.28
CA LEU A 22 -9.71 19.67 10.15
C LEU A 22 -9.02 19.20 8.86
N PHE A 23 -9.56 18.14 8.26
CA PHE A 23 -9.23 17.73 6.90
C PHE A 23 -10.23 18.37 5.95
N ASP A 24 -9.73 19.11 4.97
CA ASP A 24 -10.54 19.55 3.83
C ASP A 24 -11.08 18.34 3.06
N ARG A 25 -12.32 18.51 2.60
CA ARG A 25 -13.23 17.50 2.07
C ARG A 25 -12.61 16.67 0.94
N GLU A 26 -12.21 15.43 1.22
CA GLU A 26 -12.30 14.25 0.32
C GLU A 26 -11.71 12.96 0.94
N ILE A 27 -11.83 12.77 2.26
CA ILE A 27 -11.58 11.47 2.90
C ILE A 27 -12.93 10.96 3.42
N PHE A 28 -13.48 9.96 2.76
CA PHE A 28 -14.67 9.26 3.25
C PHE A 28 -14.29 8.43 4.48
N LEU A 29 -14.53 8.99 5.67
CA LEU A 29 -14.75 8.18 6.86
C LEU A 29 -16.03 7.38 6.61
N LEU A 30 -15.89 6.11 6.23
CA LEU A 30 -17.02 5.18 6.15
C LEU A 30 -17.62 5.06 7.55
N THR A 31 -18.81 5.61 7.74
CA THR A 31 -19.56 5.32 8.95
C THR A 31 -19.93 3.83 8.93
N PRO A 32 -20.12 3.19 10.09
CA PRO A 32 -20.61 1.81 10.15
C PRO A 32 -21.90 1.61 9.33
N LEU A 33 -22.75 2.64 9.24
CA LEU A 33 -23.98 2.62 8.46
C LEU A 33 -23.72 2.59 6.94
N ASP A 34 -22.70 3.29 6.46
CA ASP A 34 -22.36 3.34 5.04
C ASP A 34 -21.73 2.02 4.57
N ALA A 35 -20.89 1.41 5.42
CA ALA A 35 -20.40 0.06 5.20
C ALA A 35 -21.55 -0.96 5.12
N MET A 36 -22.54 -0.85 6.02
CA MET A 36 -23.73 -1.71 5.98
C MET A 36 -24.55 -1.54 4.68
N LYS A 37 -24.73 -0.31 4.19
CA LYS A 37 -25.46 -0.05 2.93
C LYS A 37 -24.77 -0.66 1.72
N LEU A 38 -23.43 -0.57 1.65
CA LEU A 38 -22.62 -1.18 0.60
C LEU A 38 -22.75 -2.71 0.58
N ILE A 39 -22.64 -3.33 1.76
CA ILE A 39 -22.75 -4.79 1.91
C ILE A 39 -24.16 -5.27 1.57
N TYR A 40 -25.19 -4.56 2.01
CA TYR A 40 -26.58 -4.90 1.69
C TYR A 40 -26.88 -4.79 0.19
N LYS A 41 -26.29 -3.80 -0.49
CA LYS A 41 -26.42 -3.64 -1.95
C LYS A 41 -25.79 -4.82 -2.70
N ASP A 42 -24.60 -5.27 -2.28
CA ASP A 42 -23.92 -6.45 -2.85
C ASP A 42 -24.72 -7.74 -2.62
N TYR A 43 -25.23 -7.95 -1.40
CA TYR A 43 -26.12 -9.08 -1.09
C TYR A 43 -27.36 -9.12 -2.01
N ARG A 44 -28.03 -7.96 -2.19
CA ARG A 44 -29.22 -7.86 -3.04
C ARG A 44 -28.91 -8.17 -4.52
N ALA A 45 -27.75 -7.72 -5.00
CA ALA A 45 -27.28 -7.99 -6.36
C ALA A 45 -26.96 -9.48 -6.60
N ARG A 46 -26.45 -10.19 -5.58
CA ARG A 46 -26.24 -11.64 -5.67
C ARG A 46 -27.56 -12.41 -5.64
N LYS A 47 -28.53 -11.96 -4.81
CA LYS A 47 -29.85 -12.60 -4.68
C LYS A 47 -30.70 -12.51 -5.95
N SER A 48 -30.56 -11.45 -6.77
CA SER A 48 -31.31 -11.34 -8.03
C SER A 48 -30.91 -12.36 -9.09
N ASN A 49 -29.78 -13.07 -8.91
CA ASN A 49 -29.23 -14.00 -9.90
C ASN A 49 -29.49 -15.49 -9.61
N GLN A 50 -30.19 -15.86 -8.53
CA GLN A 50 -30.43 -17.26 -8.18
C GLN A 50 -31.94 -17.60 -8.09
N LYS A 51 -32.37 -18.63 -8.82
CA LYS A 51 -33.71 -19.24 -8.71
C LYS A 51 -33.67 -20.41 -7.71
N TYR A 52 -34.16 -20.19 -6.49
CA TYR A 52 -34.33 -21.25 -5.49
C TYR A 52 -35.80 -21.40 -5.07
N SER A 53 -36.19 -22.62 -4.70
CA SER A 53 -37.53 -22.95 -4.20
C SER A 53 -37.78 -22.40 -2.78
N ALA A 54 -39.03 -22.03 -2.49
CA ALA A 54 -39.40 -21.21 -1.33
C ALA A 54 -39.04 -21.81 0.06
N SER A 55 -38.99 -23.14 0.20
CA SER A 55 -38.73 -23.82 1.48
C SER A 55 -37.25 -24.05 1.78
N GLN A 56 -36.41 -24.24 0.74
CA GLN A 56 -34.95 -24.31 0.89
C GLN A 56 -34.34 -22.95 1.26
N ASN A 57 -35.07 -21.86 1.00
CA ASN A 57 -34.63 -20.50 1.27
C ASN A 57 -34.57 -20.16 2.77
N ILE A 58 -35.44 -20.70 3.63
CA ILE A 58 -35.55 -20.22 5.01
C ILE A 58 -34.38 -20.72 5.87
N ILE A 59 -34.00 -21.99 5.75
CA ILE A 59 -32.88 -22.56 6.52
C ILE A 59 -31.54 -22.03 5.99
N ALA A 60 -31.40 -21.90 4.67
CA ALA A 60 -30.22 -21.28 4.06
C ALA A 60 -30.11 -19.79 4.45
N ASP A 61 -31.20 -19.02 4.37
CA ASP A 61 -31.23 -17.61 4.79
C ASP A 61 -30.95 -17.48 6.31
N PHE A 62 -31.45 -18.39 7.16
CA PHE A 62 -31.21 -18.36 8.60
C PHE A 62 -29.77 -18.73 8.96
N LEU A 63 -29.20 -19.77 8.33
CA LEU A 63 -27.80 -20.16 8.53
C LEU A 63 -26.83 -19.10 7.98
N GLN A 64 -27.17 -18.49 6.84
CA GLN A 64 -26.38 -17.42 6.23
C GLN A 64 -26.51 -16.12 7.01
N MET A 65 -27.69 -15.83 7.59
CA MET A 65 -27.89 -14.74 8.54
C MET A 65 -27.17 -15.00 9.88
N ILE A 66 -27.09 -16.24 10.37
CA ILE A 66 -26.27 -16.60 11.55
C ILE A 66 -24.78 -16.50 11.23
N TYR A 67 -24.33 -16.91 10.04
CA TYR A 67 -22.96 -16.71 9.58
C TYR A 67 -22.64 -15.21 9.45
N PHE A 68 -23.60 -14.43 8.96
CA PHE A 68 -23.52 -12.97 8.86
C PHE A 68 -23.53 -12.32 10.24
N PHE A 69 -24.37 -12.77 11.17
CA PHE A 69 -24.39 -12.31 12.56
C PHE A 69 -23.13 -12.73 13.32
N ARG A 70 -22.56 -13.92 13.06
CA ARG A 70 -21.26 -14.33 13.59
C ARG A 70 -20.14 -13.51 12.98
N ALA A 71 -20.18 -13.17 11.70
CA ALA A 71 -19.25 -12.22 11.10
C ALA A 71 -19.43 -10.80 11.67
N PHE A 72 -20.64 -10.44 12.12
CA PHE A 72 -20.98 -9.14 12.69
C PHE A 72 -20.75 -9.02 14.21
N THR A 73 -20.87 -10.11 14.97
CA THR A 73 -20.47 -10.20 16.40
C THR A 73 -18.99 -10.54 16.56
N MET A 74 -18.36 -11.08 15.50
CA MET A 74 -16.92 -11.12 15.28
C MET A 74 -16.42 -9.91 14.45
N LEU A 75 -17.21 -8.83 14.32
CA LEU A 75 -16.58 -7.53 14.45
C LEU A 75 -16.31 -7.40 15.94
N PRO A 76 -15.09 -7.66 16.45
CA PRO A 76 -14.70 -6.87 17.58
C PRO A 76 -14.96 -5.43 17.12
N ILE A 77 -15.80 -4.75 17.87
CA ILE A 77 -15.66 -3.32 18.08
C ILE A 77 -14.26 -3.17 18.70
N VAL A 78 -13.22 -3.39 17.89
CA VAL A 78 -11.94 -2.77 18.11
C VAL A 78 -12.30 -1.33 17.89
N ALA A 79 -12.41 -0.59 18.98
CA ALA A 79 -12.14 0.83 18.96
C ALA A 79 -10.74 0.96 18.31
N PHE A 80 -10.71 0.99 16.97
CA PHE A 80 -9.48 1.12 16.22
C PHE A 80 -8.97 2.51 16.60
N LYS A 81 -7.90 2.53 17.41
CA LYS A 81 -7.13 3.73 17.71
C LYS A 81 -6.66 4.36 16.38
N GLY A 82 -7.49 5.25 15.84
CA GLY A 82 -7.19 6.46 15.07
C GLY A 82 -6.51 6.37 13.70
N ASN A 83 -5.83 5.28 13.31
CA ASN A 83 -4.87 5.34 12.20
C ASN A 83 -5.21 4.47 10.98
N LEU A 84 -6.40 3.88 10.91
CA LEU A 84 -6.84 3.12 9.74
C LEU A 84 -7.57 4.01 8.74
N ILE A 85 -7.16 3.93 7.48
CA ILE A 85 -7.82 4.59 6.36
C ILE A 85 -7.97 3.63 5.18
N SER A 86 -9.03 3.79 4.41
CA SER A 86 -9.16 3.15 3.10
C SER A 86 -8.64 4.10 2.04
N VAL A 87 -7.67 3.67 1.24
CA VAL A 87 -7.03 4.50 0.21
C VAL A 87 -7.18 3.88 -1.18
N PRO A 88 -7.34 4.68 -2.25
CA PRO A 88 -7.32 4.17 -3.63
C PRO A 88 -5.93 3.61 -3.97
N LEU A 89 -5.88 2.40 -4.55
CA LEU A 89 -4.63 1.78 -4.97
C LEU A 89 -3.91 2.58 -6.07
N ASP A 90 -4.66 3.32 -6.89
CA ASP A 90 -4.13 4.26 -7.90
C ASP A 90 -3.31 5.42 -7.32
N LEU A 91 -3.47 5.72 -6.02
CA LEU A 91 -2.67 6.72 -5.32
C LEU A 91 -1.50 6.11 -4.55
N CYS A 92 -1.39 4.78 -4.51
CA CYS A 92 -0.38 4.07 -3.76
C CYS A 92 0.86 3.82 -4.62
N THR A 93 2.02 3.96 -3.99
CA THR A 93 3.32 3.73 -4.63
C THR A 93 4.28 3.11 -3.63
N ASN A 94 5.26 2.35 -4.08
CA ASN A 94 6.37 1.93 -3.22
C ASN A 94 7.41 3.05 -3.06
N GLN A 95 8.41 2.78 -2.22
CA GLN A 95 9.56 3.64 -1.95
C GLN A 95 10.46 3.95 -3.15
N TYR A 96 10.13 3.47 -4.36
CA TYR A 96 10.86 3.73 -5.60
C TYR A 96 9.93 4.20 -6.72
N ALA A 97 8.79 4.79 -6.36
CA ALA A 97 7.80 5.32 -7.31
C ALA A 97 7.18 4.27 -8.27
N PHE A 98 7.22 2.97 -7.95
CA PHE A 98 6.42 1.98 -8.68
C PHE A 98 5.01 1.99 -8.15
N SER A 99 4.06 2.21 -9.06
CA SER A 99 2.67 2.41 -8.69
C SER A 99 1.96 1.07 -8.48
N TYR A 100 1.07 1.03 -7.49
CA TYR A 100 0.14 -0.08 -7.30
C TYR A 100 -1.18 0.11 -8.06
N GLY A 101 -1.29 1.19 -8.85
CA GLY A 101 -2.47 1.51 -9.63
C GLY A 101 -2.59 0.71 -10.91
N ASN A 102 -3.81 0.67 -11.46
CA ASN A 102 -4.13 -0.06 -12.68
C ASN A 102 -3.43 0.51 -13.92
N LYS A 103 -3.10 1.80 -13.88
CA LYS A 103 -2.36 2.51 -14.96
C LYS A 103 -0.85 2.48 -14.79
N GLY A 104 -0.35 1.93 -13.68
CA GLY A 104 1.06 1.86 -13.34
C GLY A 104 1.68 0.51 -13.66
N TRP A 105 2.91 0.32 -13.16
CA TRP A 105 3.60 -0.96 -13.18
C TRP A 105 4.39 -1.16 -11.89
N HIS A 106 4.39 -2.41 -11.41
CA HIS A 106 5.15 -2.86 -10.25
C HIS A 106 5.47 -4.35 -10.46
N TRP A 107 6.73 -4.76 -10.29
CA TRP A 107 7.17 -6.14 -10.53
C TRP A 107 6.33 -7.21 -9.79
N ASN A 108 5.97 -6.99 -8.53
CA ASN A 108 5.10 -7.92 -7.79
C ASN A 108 3.67 -8.01 -8.36
N ILE A 109 3.13 -6.93 -8.96
CA ILE A 109 1.81 -6.99 -9.64
C ILE A 109 1.95 -7.84 -10.89
N ASP A 110 3.00 -7.60 -11.67
CA ASP A 110 3.28 -8.34 -12.91
C ASP A 110 3.49 -9.84 -12.63
N LEU A 111 4.31 -10.16 -11.62
CA LEU A 111 4.46 -11.52 -11.09
C LEU A 111 3.12 -12.15 -10.74
N THR A 112 2.29 -11.42 -9.96
CA THR A 112 1.00 -11.96 -9.53
C THR A 112 0.11 -12.25 -10.74
N LYS A 113 0.06 -11.35 -11.73
CA LYS A 113 -0.71 -11.55 -12.97
C LYS A 113 -0.20 -12.76 -13.77
N GLN A 114 1.12 -12.94 -13.89
CA GLN A 114 1.72 -14.09 -14.56
C GLN A 114 1.38 -15.41 -13.86
N VAL A 115 1.47 -15.46 -12.53
CA VAL A 115 1.08 -16.64 -11.74
C VAL A 115 -0.44 -16.88 -11.81
N MET A 116 -1.25 -15.83 -11.94
CA MET A 116 -2.70 -15.99 -12.15
C MET A 116 -3.01 -16.63 -13.50
N SER A 117 -2.26 -16.32 -14.56
CA SER A 117 -2.43 -16.92 -15.89
C SER A 117 -1.77 -18.30 -16.04
N ARG A 118 -0.60 -18.49 -15.40
CA ARG A 118 0.21 -19.72 -15.46
C ARG A 118 0.70 -20.05 -14.03
N PRO A 119 -0.09 -20.80 -13.23
CA PRO A 119 0.21 -21.05 -11.81
C PRO A 119 1.51 -21.80 -11.49
N ASP A 120 2.07 -22.47 -12.49
CA ASP A 120 3.29 -23.28 -12.48
C ASP A 120 4.46 -22.59 -13.21
N VAL A 121 4.35 -21.29 -13.49
CA VAL A 121 5.42 -20.52 -14.14
C VAL A 121 6.74 -20.68 -13.38
N PRO A 122 7.82 -21.14 -14.05
CA PRO A 122 9.16 -21.14 -13.46
C PRO A 122 9.59 -19.70 -13.13
N LEU A 123 10.30 -19.53 -12.01
CA LEU A 123 10.75 -18.21 -11.54
C LEU A 123 11.55 -17.47 -12.63
N GLU A 124 12.45 -18.18 -13.29
CA GLU A 124 13.36 -17.71 -14.33
C GLU A 124 12.63 -17.16 -15.57
N GLU A 125 11.40 -17.62 -15.80
CA GLU A 125 10.56 -17.17 -16.91
C GLU A 125 9.65 -16.00 -16.55
N THR A 126 9.76 -15.46 -15.33
CA THR A 126 8.92 -14.33 -14.90
C THR A 126 9.51 -12.97 -15.26
N GLY A 127 8.62 -12.00 -15.52
CA GLY A 127 9.03 -10.59 -15.65
C GLY A 127 9.68 -10.04 -14.37
N TYR A 128 9.31 -10.60 -13.22
CA TYR A 128 9.98 -10.35 -11.93
C TYR A 128 11.46 -10.75 -11.96
N TYR A 129 11.78 -11.95 -12.43
CA TYR A 129 13.17 -12.39 -12.59
C TYR A 129 13.95 -11.55 -13.59
N SER A 130 13.37 -11.32 -14.78
CA SER A 130 14.03 -10.49 -15.80
C SER A 130 14.34 -9.08 -15.29
N PHE A 131 13.41 -8.44 -14.58
CA PHE A 131 13.61 -7.10 -14.02
C PHE A 131 14.80 -7.02 -13.05
N PHE A 132 14.92 -7.97 -12.12
CA PHE A 132 16.01 -7.98 -11.14
C PHE A 132 17.35 -8.47 -11.74
N GLN A 133 17.33 -9.23 -12.84
CA GLN A 133 18.53 -9.54 -13.61
C GLN A 133 19.10 -8.32 -14.33
N ASN A 134 18.23 -7.46 -14.88
CA ASN A 134 18.66 -6.33 -15.72
C ASN A 134 18.97 -5.06 -14.93
N ILE A 135 18.49 -4.96 -13.69
CA ILE A 135 18.80 -3.79 -12.84
C ILE A 135 20.22 -3.85 -12.30
N ASN A 136 21.05 -2.94 -12.77
CA ASN A 136 22.37 -2.66 -12.20
C ASN A 136 22.42 -1.25 -11.59
N CYS A 137 21.44 -0.93 -10.75
CA CYS A 137 21.44 0.31 -9.97
C CYS A 137 22.24 0.10 -8.69
N SER A 138 22.97 1.12 -8.26
CA SER A 138 23.76 1.12 -7.01
C SER A 138 23.24 2.15 -6.01
N SER A 139 22.18 2.88 -6.36
CA SER A 139 21.59 3.92 -5.52
C SER A 139 20.08 4.05 -5.72
N TYR A 140 19.40 4.64 -4.74
CA TYR A 140 17.99 5.01 -4.82
C TYR A 140 17.73 5.92 -6.03
N THR A 141 18.57 6.94 -6.20
CA THR A 141 18.46 7.91 -7.31
C THR A 141 18.60 7.20 -8.66
N GLU A 142 19.55 6.28 -8.81
CA GLU A 142 19.74 5.52 -10.05
C GLU A 142 18.52 4.65 -10.36
N LEU A 143 17.93 3.97 -9.37
CA LEU A 143 16.72 3.16 -9.58
C LEU A 143 15.49 4.00 -9.94
N MET A 144 15.35 5.18 -9.32
CA MET A 144 14.30 6.14 -9.63
C MET A 144 14.45 6.73 -11.04
N THR A 145 15.67 6.80 -11.55
CA THR A 145 15.99 7.43 -12.84
C THR A 145 16.49 6.45 -13.90
N PHE A 146 16.34 5.15 -13.68
CA PHE A 146 17.01 4.11 -14.47
C PHE A 146 16.78 4.25 -16.00
N HIS A 147 15.63 4.80 -16.42
CA HIS A 147 15.27 5.04 -17.83
C HIS A 147 14.98 6.49 -18.21
N SER A 148 15.12 7.44 -17.28
CA SER A 148 14.96 8.86 -17.63
C SER A 148 16.29 9.39 -18.15
N THR A 149 16.49 9.24 -19.46
CA THR A 149 17.71 9.62 -20.21
C THR A 149 18.16 11.06 -19.97
N GLY A 150 17.25 11.96 -19.54
CA GLY A 150 17.59 13.34 -19.15
C GLY A 150 17.76 13.62 -17.64
N LEU A 151 17.32 12.72 -16.74
CA LEU A 151 17.36 12.98 -15.28
C LEU A 151 18.56 12.33 -14.58
N LYS A 152 19.16 11.30 -15.17
CA LYS A 152 20.27 10.54 -14.58
C LYS A 152 21.50 11.38 -14.24
N GLN A 153 21.81 12.40 -15.04
CA GLN A 153 23.08 13.12 -14.94
C GLN A 153 23.08 14.27 -13.92
N SER A 154 21.93 14.70 -13.40
CA SER A 154 21.85 15.93 -12.59
C SER A 154 21.44 15.75 -11.13
N LEU A 155 21.13 14.53 -10.68
CA LEU A 155 20.65 14.30 -9.31
C LEU A 155 21.74 13.65 -8.44
N PRO A 156 21.83 14.01 -7.15
CA PRO A 156 22.81 13.42 -6.25
C PRO A 156 22.53 11.94 -6.06
N LYS A 157 23.60 11.15 -5.98
CA LYS A 157 23.55 9.71 -5.76
C LYS A 157 23.20 9.43 -4.29
N MET A 158 21.91 9.18 -4.03
CA MET A 158 21.44 8.85 -2.69
C MET A 158 21.40 7.33 -2.50
N PRO A 159 21.96 6.79 -1.41
CA PRO A 159 21.94 5.34 -1.18
C PRO A 159 20.52 4.82 -0.97
N PHE A 160 20.35 3.50 -1.08
CA PHE A 160 19.07 2.86 -0.78
C PHE A 160 18.65 3.13 0.67
N GLY A 161 17.34 3.32 0.88
CA GLY A 161 16.77 3.65 2.19
C GLY A 161 16.87 5.13 2.56
N SER A 162 17.75 5.91 1.94
CA SER A 162 17.82 7.36 2.14
C SER A 162 16.83 8.09 1.24
N PHE A 163 16.04 8.99 1.82
CA PHE A 163 15.14 9.89 1.11
C PHE A 163 15.48 11.34 1.47
N PRO A 164 15.15 12.35 0.65
CA PRO A 164 15.42 13.75 0.99
C PRO A 164 14.93 14.17 2.39
N TRP A 165 13.77 13.63 2.80
CA TRP A 165 13.14 13.83 4.12
C TRP A 165 13.64 12.89 5.23
N GLY A 166 14.75 12.16 5.01
CA GLY A 166 15.35 11.26 6.00
C GLY A 166 15.01 9.78 5.79
N HIS A 167 14.71 9.06 6.87
CA HIS A 167 14.49 7.61 6.86
C HIS A 167 13.29 7.19 7.71
N PHE A 168 12.56 6.15 7.29
CA PHE A 168 11.44 5.54 8.03
C PHE A 168 11.79 4.66 9.25
N ASP A 169 13.07 4.31 9.47
CA ASP A 169 13.46 3.53 10.65
C ASP A 169 13.69 4.46 11.85
N PRO A 170 12.85 4.36 12.90
CA PRO A 170 12.96 5.24 14.05
C PRO A 170 14.20 5.00 14.92
N LYS A 171 14.92 3.88 14.70
CA LYS A 171 16.16 3.58 15.42
C LYS A 171 17.37 4.27 14.79
N ILE A 172 17.25 4.77 13.57
CA ILE A 172 18.33 5.46 12.89
C ILE A 172 18.40 6.89 13.40
N VAL A 173 19.48 7.21 14.10
CA VAL A 173 19.87 8.60 14.33
C VAL A 173 20.40 9.14 13.00
N ILE A 174 19.71 10.16 12.46
CA ILE A 174 20.14 10.80 11.22
C ILE A 174 21.42 11.58 11.51
N ASP A 175 22.55 11.11 10.94
CA ASP A 175 23.76 11.90 10.84
C ASP A 175 23.51 13.01 9.80
N PRO A 176 23.51 14.30 10.19
CA PRO A 176 23.30 15.38 9.25
C PRO A 176 24.41 15.46 8.19
N CYS A 177 25.58 14.89 8.45
CA CYS A 177 26.75 15.00 7.59
C CYS A 177 26.93 13.83 6.61
N ARG A 178 26.09 12.77 6.70
CA ARG A 178 26.22 11.58 5.85
C ARG A 178 24.86 11.00 5.47
N PHE A 179 24.75 10.50 4.25
CA PHE A 179 23.61 9.66 3.90
C PHE A 179 23.68 8.34 4.65
N TYR A 180 22.53 7.86 5.11
CA TYR A 180 22.44 6.53 5.68
C TYR A 180 22.38 5.50 4.57
N ASP A 181 23.39 4.65 4.48
CA ASP A 181 23.51 3.68 3.39
C ASP A 181 22.94 2.30 3.76
N ARG A 182 21.70 2.02 3.31
CA ARG A 182 21.12 0.67 3.29
C ARG A 182 21.37 -0.08 1.98
N SER A 183 22.40 0.27 1.22
CA SER A 183 22.85 -0.54 0.07
C SER A 183 23.08 -1.99 0.49
N LYS A 184 23.55 -2.20 1.73
CA LYS A 184 23.69 -3.52 2.36
C LYS A 184 22.38 -4.24 2.69
N ASP A 185 21.22 -3.58 2.64
CA ASP A 185 19.95 -4.15 3.10
C ASP A 185 18.87 -4.28 2.01
N LEU A 186 18.84 -3.47 0.94
CA LEU A 186 17.71 -3.44 -0.01
C LEU A 186 17.97 -4.12 -1.35
N LEU A 187 19.09 -3.83 -2.02
CA LEU A 187 19.51 -4.61 -3.19
C LEU A 187 20.24 -5.89 -2.79
N VAL A 188 20.86 -5.92 -1.61
CA VAL A 188 21.32 -7.18 -1.00
C VAL A 188 20.13 -8.06 -0.62
N TRP A 189 18.94 -7.51 -0.39
CA TRP A 189 17.77 -8.34 -0.07
C TRP A 189 17.30 -9.20 -1.24
N TYR A 190 17.49 -8.74 -2.48
CA TYR A 190 17.16 -9.54 -3.67
C TYR A 190 18.42 -10.14 -4.32
N GLY A 191 19.56 -9.46 -4.19
CA GLY A 191 20.63 -9.59 -5.17
C GLY A 191 20.18 -9.05 -6.53
N THR A 192 21.09 -8.48 -7.31
CA THR A 192 20.79 -8.12 -8.70
C THR A 192 21.81 -8.70 -9.67
N GLY A 193 21.41 -8.83 -10.93
CA GLY A 193 22.18 -9.53 -11.94
C GLY A 193 22.50 -10.96 -11.54
N SER A 194 23.75 -11.38 -11.71
CA SER A 194 24.21 -12.75 -11.42
C SER A 194 24.19 -13.16 -9.94
N LYS A 195 23.73 -12.29 -9.02
CA LYS A 195 23.78 -12.50 -7.57
C LYS A 195 22.41 -12.68 -6.90
N ILE A 196 21.40 -13.18 -7.62
CA ILE A 196 20.12 -13.58 -7.01
C ILE A 196 20.39 -14.49 -5.81
N ASN A 197 19.75 -14.19 -4.67
CA ASN A 197 19.94 -14.94 -3.44
C ASN A 197 18.65 -15.59 -2.92
N ASP A 198 18.75 -16.35 -1.84
CA ASP A 198 17.62 -17.05 -1.22
C ASP A 198 16.47 -16.12 -0.82
N ASN A 199 16.76 -14.85 -0.50
CA ASN A 199 15.71 -13.91 -0.10
C ASN A 199 14.86 -13.52 -1.32
N PHE A 200 15.45 -13.30 -2.50
CA PHE A 200 14.67 -13.10 -3.73
C PHE A 200 13.70 -14.25 -4.02
N ILE A 201 14.18 -15.49 -3.85
CA ILE A 201 13.37 -16.69 -4.03
C ILE A 201 12.25 -16.75 -2.99
N LYS A 202 12.54 -16.44 -1.71
CA LYS A 202 11.54 -16.36 -0.64
C LYS A 202 10.46 -15.32 -0.95
N GLU A 203 10.81 -14.16 -1.50
CA GLU A 203 9.88 -13.09 -1.84
C GLU A 203 8.92 -13.47 -2.98
N PHE A 204 9.42 -14.21 -3.97
CA PHE A 204 8.59 -14.83 -5.00
C PHE A 204 7.56 -15.78 -4.36
N TYR A 205 8.00 -16.76 -3.56
CA TYR A 205 7.10 -17.75 -2.96
C TYR A 205 6.11 -17.13 -1.96
N LYS A 206 6.51 -16.09 -1.21
CA LYS A 206 5.60 -15.33 -0.36
C LYS A 206 4.47 -14.70 -1.16
N THR A 207 4.77 -14.12 -2.32
CA THR A 207 3.76 -13.52 -3.20
C THR A 207 2.80 -14.58 -3.74
N VAL A 208 3.32 -15.72 -4.21
CA VAL A 208 2.51 -16.85 -4.70
C VAL A 208 1.61 -17.41 -3.59
N ALA A 209 2.16 -17.64 -2.40
CA ALA A 209 1.42 -18.15 -1.25
C ALA A 209 0.32 -17.19 -0.81
N LEU A 210 0.61 -15.88 -0.80
CA LEU A 210 -0.38 -14.85 -0.48
C LEU A 210 -1.51 -14.80 -1.50
N LEU A 211 -1.20 -14.86 -2.80
CA LEU A 211 -2.21 -14.93 -3.87
C LEU A 211 -3.12 -16.14 -3.68
N LYS A 212 -2.56 -17.33 -3.45
CA LYS A 212 -3.33 -18.57 -3.20
C LYS A 212 -4.23 -18.41 -1.98
N SER A 213 -3.70 -17.88 -0.88
CA SER A 213 -4.46 -17.66 0.35
C SER A 213 -5.64 -16.69 0.15
N ILE A 214 -5.43 -15.56 -0.54
CA ILE A 214 -6.48 -14.58 -0.80
C ILE A 214 -7.52 -15.13 -1.77
N LYS A 215 -7.12 -15.87 -2.82
CA LYS A 215 -8.08 -16.51 -3.74
C LYS A 215 -8.95 -17.55 -3.03
N LEU A 216 -8.38 -18.32 -2.10
CA LEU A 216 -9.09 -19.37 -1.38
C LEU A 216 -10.01 -18.81 -0.29
N ASN A 217 -9.54 -17.84 0.50
CA ASN A 217 -10.20 -17.40 1.72
C ASN A 217 -10.83 -15.99 1.63
N GLY A 218 -10.62 -15.30 0.52
CA GLY A 218 -10.84 -13.86 0.42
C GLY A 218 -9.79 -13.05 1.18
N TYR A 219 -9.78 -11.75 0.96
CA TYR A 219 -8.95 -10.83 1.76
C TYR A 219 -9.65 -10.52 3.09
N ASN A 220 -9.21 -11.19 4.15
CA ASN A 220 -9.82 -11.09 5.48
C ASN A 220 -9.00 -10.18 6.41
N LEU A 221 -9.58 -9.03 6.78
CA LEU A 221 -8.99 -8.04 7.69
C LEU A 221 -9.18 -8.37 9.18
N SER A 222 -10.00 -9.38 9.50
CA SER A 222 -10.36 -9.74 10.88
C SER A 222 -9.29 -10.56 11.60
N PHE A 223 -8.22 -10.98 10.90
CA PHE A 223 -7.10 -11.67 11.52
C PHE A 223 -6.22 -10.67 12.28
N SER A 224 -6.59 -10.41 13.53
CA SER A 224 -5.89 -9.54 14.50
C SER A 224 -4.41 -9.84 14.70
N LYS A 225 -3.91 -11.00 14.25
CA LYS A 225 -2.49 -11.35 14.27
C LYS A 225 -1.65 -10.64 13.20
N TYR A 226 -2.26 -10.13 12.13
CA TYR A 226 -1.51 -9.51 11.03
C TYR A 226 -1.65 -7.98 11.08
N GLN A 227 -0.51 -7.28 11.12
CA GLN A 227 -0.46 -5.83 11.04
C GLN A 227 -0.96 -5.37 9.68
N PHE A 228 -1.85 -4.38 9.60
CA PHE A 228 -2.30 -3.82 8.32
C PHE A 228 -1.12 -3.30 7.50
N PRO A 229 -1.21 -3.29 6.15
CA PRO A 229 -0.22 -2.62 5.33
C PRO A 229 -0.07 -1.16 5.76
N THR A 230 1.14 -0.64 5.75
CA THR A 230 1.43 0.68 6.33
C THR A 230 1.89 1.66 5.27
N VAL A 231 1.40 2.91 5.37
CA VAL A 231 1.74 4.00 4.45
C VAL A 231 2.15 5.28 5.15
N VAL A 232 2.92 6.10 4.44
CA VAL A 232 3.14 7.53 4.75
C VAL A 232 2.50 8.37 3.65
N ILE A 233 1.91 9.50 4.03
CA ILE A 233 1.29 10.44 3.09
C ILE A 233 2.37 11.35 2.49
N LEU A 234 2.39 11.48 1.17
CA LEU A 234 3.15 12.50 0.45
C LEU A 234 2.18 13.53 -0.12
N LYS A 235 2.44 14.83 0.06
CA LYS A 235 1.65 15.90 -0.55
C LYS A 235 2.56 16.93 -1.22
N ASN A 236 2.34 17.19 -2.50
CA ASN A 236 3.09 18.21 -3.24
C ASN A 236 2.45 19.61 -3.14
N ASN A 237 3.16 20.63 -3.62
CA ASN A 237 2.71 22.03 -3.57
C ASN A 237 1.46 22.29 -4.42
N ASN A 238 1.16 21.43 -5.39
CA ASN A 238 -0.06 21.47 -6.20
C ASN A 238 -1.26 20.75 -5.53
N GLY A 239 -1.11 20.32 -4.26
CA GLY A 239 -2.15 19.64 -3.51
C GLY A 239 -2.37 18.17 -3.86
N LYS A 240 -1.61 17.60 -4.81
CA LYS A 240 -1.71 16.17 -5.16
C LYS A 240 -1.17 15.31 -4.03
N VAL A 241 -1.79 14.15 -3.84
CA VAL A 241 -1.47 13.20 -2.76
C VAL A 241 -1.03 11.84 -3.30
N ARG A 242 -0.04 11.23 -2.65
CA ARG A 242 0.36 9.84 -2.82
C ARG A 242 0.46 9.13 -1.46
N PHE A 243 0.21 7.83 -1.45
CA PHE A 243 0.41 6.98 -0.28
C PHE A 243 1.62 6.09 -0.51
N LEU A 244 2.71 6.42 0.18
CA LEU A 244 3.97 5.70 0.09
C LEU A 244 3.90 4.44 0.94
N ASN A 245 3.94 3.27 0.32
CA ASN A 245 4.04 1.99 1.01
C ASN A 245 5.37 1.91 1.78
N VAL A 246 5.27 1.67 3.08
CA VAL A 246 6.42 1.39 3.95
C VAL A 246 6.46 -0.07 4.37
N ASP A 247 5.28 -0.70 4.51
CA ASP A 247 5.18 -2.14 4.79
C ASP A 247 3.97 -2.77 4.07
N GLY A 248 4.07 -4.07 3.80
CA GLY A 248 3.02 -4.87 3.20
C GLY A 248 2.99 -4.83 1.67
N ALA A 249 4.11 -4.56 1.01
CA ALA A 249 4.22 -4.45 -0.46
C ALA A 249 3.56 -5.62 -1.23
N HIS A 250 3.71 -6.86 -0.76
CA HIS A 250 3.04 -8.02 -1.40
C HIS A 250 1.51 -7.92 -1.37
N ARG A 251 0.93 -7.40 -0.27
CA ARG A 251 -0.53 -7.27 -0.14
C ARG A 251 -1.07 -6.22 -1.08
N PHE A 252 -0.38 -5.09 -1.21
CA PHE A 252 -0.72 -4.08 -2.22
C PHE A 252 -0.69 -4.69 -3.63
N ALA A 253 0.37 -5.40 -3.96
CA ALA A 253 0.55 -5.98 -5.29
C ALA A 253 -0.51 -7.05 -5.61
N VAL A 254 -0.74 -7.98 -4.69
CA VAL A 254 -1.71 -9.07 -4.91
C VAL A 254 -3.13 -8.52 -5.02
N LEU A 255 -3.53 -7.59 -4.15
CA LEU A 255 -4.86 -6.98 -4.22
C LEU A 255 -5.06 -6.17 -5.50
N SER A 256 -4.05 -5.40 -5.92
CA SER A 256 -4.09 -4.68 -7.19
C SER A 256 -4.23 -5.64 -8.37
N ALA A 257 -3.44 -6.71 -8.43
CA ALA A 257 -3.53 -7.72 -9.49
C ALA A 257 -4.88 -8.45 -9.53
N LEU A 258 -5.53 -8.62 -8.38
CA LEU A 258 -6.88 -9.18 -8.25
C LEU A 258 -8.00 -8.17 -8.61
N GLY A 259 -7.67 -6.93 -8.98
CA GLY A 259 -8.63 -5.91 -9.41
C GLY A 259 -9.32 -5.16 -8.27
N TYR A 260 -8.72 -5.12 -7.07
CA TYR A 260 -9.21 -4.24 -6.01
C TYR A 260 -8.88 -2.78 -6.35
N ASP A 261 -9.83 -1.87 -6.12
CA ASP A 261 -9.62 -0.43 -6.33
C ASP A 261 -9.07 0.28 -5.09
N ARG A 262 -9.25 -0.33 -3.92
CA ARG A 262 -8.90 0.26 -2.62
C ARG A 262 -8.30 -0.76 -1.67
N ILE A 263 -7.51 -0.27 -0.72
CA ILE A 263 -6.90 -1.06 0.34
C ILE A 263 -7.05 -0.35 1.68
N VAL A 264 -7.26 -1.11 2.75
CA VAL A 264 -7.26 -0.59 4.13
C VAL A 264 -5.84 -0.63 4.66
N VAL A 265 -5.35 0.51 5.13
CA VAL A 265 -3.96 0.69 5.56
C VAL A 265 -3.90 1.38 6.91
N THR A 266 -2.81 1.14 7.64
CA THR A 266 -2.41 1.98 8.75
C THR A 266 -1.58 3.15 8.25
N LEU A 267 -1.87 4.36 8.73
CA LEU A 267 -0.89 5.43 8.71
C LEU A 267 0.27 5.05 9.62
N TYR A 268 1.49 5.21 9.12
CA TYR A 268 2.69 4.86 9.87
C TYR A 268 2.64 5.50 11.26
N PRO A 269 2.77 4.70 12.34
CA PRO A 269 2.27 5.07 13.66
C PRO A 269 2.90 6.35 14.18
N ASN A 270 2.09 7.39 14.46
CA ASN A 270 2.31 8.66 15.20
C ASN A 270 3.69 9.37 15.14
N ARG A 271 4.66 8.88 14.35
CA ARG A 271 6.06 9.29 14.36
C ARG A 271 6.48 9.93 13.05
N TYR A 272 5.76 9.66 11.96
CA TYR A 272 6.02 10.26 10.67
C TYR A 272 4.80 11.09 10.27
N PRO A 273 4.84 12.42 10.48
CA PRO A 273 3.82 13.28 9.91
C PRO A 273 3.81 13.11 8.38
N PRO A 274 2.72 13.50 7.70
CA PRO A 274 2.72 13.62 6.25
C PRO A 274 3.97 14.35 5.77
N ILE A 275 4.61 13.85 4.72
CA ILE A 275 5.75 14.50 4.10
C ILE A 275 5.20 15.51 3.10
N LEU A 276 5.35 16.79 3.45
CA LEU A 276 4.82 17.90 2.67
C LEU A 276 5.98 18.59 1.93
N GLU A 277 5.81 18.80 0.63
CA GLU A 277 6.83 19.49 -0.18
C GLU A 277 7.07 20.94 0.29
N LYS A 278 6.04 21.61 0.81
CA LYS A 278 6.18 22.95 1.37
C LYS A 278 7.17 23.03 2.54
N ASP A 279 7.45 21.89 3.19
CA ASP A 279 8.37 21.80 4.33
C ASP A 279 9.79 21.37 3.88
N ILE A 280 10.12 21.48 2.60
CA ILE A 280 11.37 21.00 2.01
C ILE A 280 12.63 21.55 2.71
N GLU A 281 12.60 22.80 3.16
CA GLU A 281 13.74 23.40 3.90
C GLU A 281 14.02 22.72 5.24
N ASN A 282 13.00 22.08 5.81
CA ASN A 282 13.09 21.39 7.10
C ASN A 282 13.48 19.91 6.94
N TRP A 283 13.55 19.40 5.71
CA TRP A 283 13.93 18.02 5.47
C TRP A 283 15.38 17.78 5.91
N PRO A 284 15.67 16.71 6.69
CA PRO A 284 16.97 16.53 7.34
C PRO A 284 18.17 16.70 6.42
N TYR A 285 18.15 16.10 5.22
CA TYR A 285 19.27 16.18 4.28
C TYR A 285 19.32 17.47 3.46
N VAL A 286 18.19 18.18 3.32
CA VAL A 286 18.17 19.53 2.72
C VAL A 286 18.76 20.52 3.71
N ARG A 287 18.27 20.50 4.95
CA ARG A 287 18.71 21.37 6.05
C ARG A 287 20.20 21.22 6.34
N SER A 288 20.76 20.02 6.16
CA SER A 288 22.18 19.78 6.37
C SER A 288 23.07 20.07 5.17
N GLY A 289 22.49 20.42 4.01
CA GLY A 289 23.24 20.72 2.78
C GLY A 289 23.72 19.49 2.00
N LEU A 290 23.38 18.27 2.42
CA LEU A 290 23.73 17.04 1.70
C LEU A 290 23.01 16.92 0.35
N ILE A 291 21.82 17.51 0.24
CA ILE A 291 21.09 17.62 -1.01
C ILE A 291 20.58 19.05 -1.18
N SER A 292 20.74 19.61 -2.39
CA SER A 292 20.18 20.92 -2.69
C SER A 292 18.65 20.87 -2.61
N ARG A 293 18.04 21.98 -2.18
CA ARG A 293 16.58 22.14 -2.20
C ARG A 293 15.97 21.79 -3.56
N THR A 294 16.63 22.22 -4.64
CA THR A 294 16.19 21.98 -6.02
C THR A 294 16.18 20.48 -6.36
N ASP A 295 17.23 19.75 -6.00
CA ASP A 295 17.31 18.31 -6.31
C ASP A 295 16.39 17.48 -5.41
N ALA A 296 16.21 17.88 -4.15
CA ALA A 296 15.22 17.28 -3.26
C ALA A 296 13.79 17.45 -3.80
N SER A 297 13.44 18.62 -4.34
CA SER A 297 12.13 18.85 -4.96
C SER A 297 11.98 18.00 -6.22
N LYS A 298 12.99 17.95 -7.11
CA LYS A 298 12.98 17.08 -8.29
C LYS A 298 12.74 15.62 -7.90
N LEU A 299 13.48 15.09 -6.92
CA LEU A 299 13.31 13.72 -6.43
C LEU A 299 11.93 13.47 -5.83
N PHE A 300 11.39 14.42 -5.06
CA PHE A 300 10.04 14.31 -4.50
C PHE A 300 8.97 14.28 -5.58
N GLN A 301 9.10 15.10 -6.63
CA GLN A 301 8.15 15.12 -7.75
C GLN A 301 8.11 13.81 -8.54
N LEU A 302 9.18 13.01 -8.52
CA LEU A 302 9.18 11.71 -9.22
C LEU A 302 8.08 10.76 -8.70
N TYR A 303 7.66 10.85 -7.43
CA TYR A 303 6.53 10.06 -6.93
C TYR A 303 5.16 10.43 -7.55
N PHE A 304 5.08 11.61 -8.15
CA PHE A 304 3.86 12.12 -8.79
C PHE A 304 3.91 11.99 -10.30
N ILE A 305 5.11 11.89 -10.88
CA ILE A 305 5.36 11.78 -12.33
C ILE A 305 5.48 10.33 -12.77
N LEU A 306 6.27 9.54 -12.04
CA LEU A 306 6.55 8.15 -12.39
C LEU A 306 5.40 7.24 -11.96
N ASN A 307 5.26 6.12 -12.66
CA ASN A 307 4.33 5.06 -12.28
C ASN A 307 4.90 3.65 -12.46
N GLY A 308 6.18 3.53 -12.86
CA GLY A 308 6.89 2.28 -13.05
C GLY A 308 6.86 1.76 -14.48
N ARG A 309 5.96 2.22 -15.36
CA ARG A 309 5.86 1.70 -16.75
C ARG A 309 7.08 2.04 -17.58
N GLU A 310 7.72 3.16 -17.27
CA GLU A 310 9.00 3.56 -17.84
C GLU A 310 10.14 2.58 -17.53
N ARG A 311 9.92 1.61 -16.63
CA ARG A 311 10.88 0.61 -16.14
C ARG A 311 10.46 -0.85 -16.37
N MET A 312 9.46 -1.09 -17.22
CA MET A 312 8.92 -2.45 -17.44
C MET A 312 9.78 -3.32 -18.37
N ASN A 313 10.37 -2.74 -19.42
CA ASN A 313 11.15 -3.46 -20.45
C ASN A 313 12.66 -3.25 -20.27
N SER A 314 13.06 -3.10 -19.01
CA SER A 314 14.38 -2.68 -18.57
C SER A 314 15.41 -3.80 -18.57
#